data_AF-A0A1X0NM43-F1
#
_entry.id   AF-A0A1X0NM43-F1
#
_cell.length_a   1.000
_cell.length_b   1.000
_cell.length_c   1.000
_cell.angle_alpha   90.00
_cell.angle_beta   90.00
_cell.angle_gamma   90.00
#
_symmetry.space_group_name_H-M   'P 1'
#
loop_
_entity.id
_entity.type
_entity.pdbx_description
1 polymer ?
#
loop_
_entity_poly.entity_id
_entity_poly.type
_entity_poly.pdbx_seq_one_letter_code
_entity_poly.pdbx_strand_id
1 'polypeptide(L)'
;MKDKDLATLFENCFPSTLDTTVLRASEQDTFIITGDINAMWLRDSMFQVLPYMRFAKRDEKLMEMLHGLVRRHLESVLIDPYANGFNEFANDNHYMVDNRIPPMPPTVWEGKYELDSLCAVIKLNYEVVTADSGNVTFLQPVVRQWIKAMEIILDTMSDQQKSTEMQDNIYPYMFFRRYPHGVFEYYPRKNATGYTGMIRSAFRPSDDMTSMDFLVPSNIMASVALQQLMELCGTMADTFPEYSRRNGDIKCNAGSLHRLFLLLLLFFVSLWILLQWYGYQPYTVEYLNY
;
A
#
# COMPACT_ATOMS: atom_id res chain seq x y z
N MET A 1 7.66 33.36 2.12
CA MET A 1 9.05 32.87 2.32
C MET A 1 10.02 34.00 2.01
N LYS A 2 11.17 34.10 2.69
CA LYS A 2 12.16 35.18 2.46
C LYS A 2 13.05 34.92 1.26
N ASP A 3 13.48 33.67 1.07
CA ASP A 3 14.20 33.21 -0.11
C ASP A 3 13.22 33.10 -1.28
N LYS A 4 13.52 33.80 -2.38
CA LYS A 4 12.66 33.88 -3.57
C LYS A 4 12.78 32.62 -4.43
N ASP A 5 13.96 32.05 -4.56
CA ASP A 5 14.16 30.83 -5.36
C ASP A 5 13.47 29.66 -4.69
N LEU A 6 13.57 29.56 -3.36
CA LEU A 6 12.80 28.58 -2.60
C LEU A 6 11.29 28.82 -2.69
N ALA A 7 10.85 30.08 -2.73
CA ALA A 7 9.43 30.39 -2.91
C ALA A 7 8.92 29.92 -4.28
N THR A 8 9.70 30.13 -5.34
CA THR A 8 9.38 29.65 -6.69
C THR A 8 9.39 28.12 -6.76
N LEU A 9 10.36 27.45 -6.14
CA LEU A 9 10.37 25.98 -6.05
C LEU A 9 9.13 25.46 -5.31
N PHE A 10 8.75 26.09 -4.20
CA PHE A 10 7.55 25.70 -3.47
C PHE A 10 6.28 25.93 -4.29
N GLU A 11 6.15 27.07 -4.97
CA GLU A 11 5.00 27.41 -5.81
C GLU A 11 4.83 26.42 -6.98
N ASN A 12 5.93 25.93 -7.56
CA ASN A 12 5.88 24.95 -8.64
C ASN A 12 5.64 23.52 -8.12
N CYS A 13 6.33 23.11 -7.06
CA CYS A 13 6.32 21.72 -6.60
C CYS A 13 5.11 21.39 -5.73
N PHE A 14 4.69 22.30 -4.85
CA PHE A 14 3.64 22.01 -3.88
C PHE A 14 2.29 21.68 -4.53
N PRO A 15 1.78 22.40 -5.55
CA PRO A 15 0.51 22.07 -6.20
C PRO A 15 0.66 21.12 -7.39
N SER A 16 1.88 20.69 -7.77
CA SER A 16 2.13 19.94 -9.00
C SER A 16 1.24 18.71 -9.18
N THR A 17 0.97 17.94 -8.12
CA THR A 17 0.02 16.81 -8.17
C THR A 17 -1.36 17.27 -8.62
N LEU A 18 -1.93 18.27 -7.93
CA LEU A 18 -3.27 18.77 -8.21
C LEU A 18 -3.38 19.39 -9.60
N ASP A 19 -2.32 20.07 -10.05
CA ASP A 19 -2.30 20.78 -11.33
C ASP A 19 -2.12 19.84 -12.53
N THR A 20 -1.42 18.72 -12.36
CA THR A 20 -0.90 17.96 -13.52
C THR A 20 -1.22 16.48 -13.52
N THR A 21 -1.55 15.87 -12.36
CA THR A 21 -1.68 14.41 -12.29
C THR A 21 -3.07 13.91 -11.89
N VAL A 22 -3.92 14.77 -11.34
CA VAL A 22 -5.31 14.43 -11.04
C VAL A 22 -6.13 14.47 -12.33
N LEU A 23 -6.37 13.31 -12.94
CA LEU A 23 -7.15 13.20 -14.19
C LEU A 23 -8.66 13.24 -13.93
N ARG A 24 -9.07 12.76 -12.76
CA ARG A 24 -10.45 12.74 -12.28
C ARG A 24 -10.45 12.98 -10.79
N ALA A 25 -11.37 13.82 -10.33
CA ALA A 25 -11.62 14.06 -8.92
C ALA A 25 -13.12 14.17 -8.66
N SER A 26 -13.62 13.27 -7.81
CA SER A 26 -14.98 13.31 -7.28
C SER A 26 -15.00 12.55 -5.96
N GLU A 27 -16.07 12.69 -5.18
CA GLU A 27 -16.23 11.86 -3.98
C GLU A 27 -16.30 10.36 -4.33
N GLN A 28 -16.85 10.00 -5.49
CA GLN A 28 -17.04 8.61 -5.93
C GLN A 28 -15.75 7.96 -6.43
N ASP A 29 -14.92 8.72 -7.12
CA ASP A 29 -13.74 8.20 -7.79
C ASP A 29 -12.75 9.34 -8.08
N THR A 30 -11.49 9.12 -7.71
CA THR A 30 -10.34 9.99 -8.04
C THR A 30 -9.22 9.14 -8.61
N PHE A 31 -8.70 9.55 -9.76
CA PHE A 31 -7.60 8.85 -10.44
C PHE A 31 -6.41 9.79 -10.60
N ILE A 32 -5.26 9.39 -10.06
CA ILE A 32 -4.03 10.19 -10.01
C ILE A 32 -2.91 9.44 -10.69
N ILE A 33 -2.35 10.00 -11.76
CA ILE A 33 -1.20 9.40 -12.45
C ILE A 33 0.12 9.78 -11.77
N THR A 34 1.19 9.06 -12.09
CA THR A 34 2.52 9.37 -11.53
C THR A 34 3.10 10.69 -12.06
N GLY A 35 2.74 11.07 -13.29
CA GLY A 35 3.27 12.23 -13.99
C GLY A 35 3.44 11.94 -15.47
N ASP A 36 4.68 11.68 -15.90
CA ASP A 36 5.01 11.34 -17.28
C ASP A 36 4.56 9.92 -17.69
N ILE A 37 4.24 9.05 -16.73
CA ILE A 37 3.61 7.75 -16.96
C ILE A 37 2.11 7.84 -16.68
N ASN A 38 1.30 7.55 -17.69
CA ASN A 38 -0.16 7.66 -17.64
C ASN A 38 -0.85 6.45 -16.97
N ALA A 39 -0.41 6.12 -15.76
CA ALA A 39 -0.98 5.09 -14.90
C ALA A 39 -0.85 5.48 -13.43
N MET A 40 -1.68 4.90 -12.57
CA MET A 40 -1.72 5.15 -11.13
C MET A 40 -0.98 4.06 -10.39
N TRP A 41 0.08 4.42 -9.66
CA TRP A 41 0.67 3.55 -8.65
C TRP A 41 -0.02 3.75 -7.31
N LEU A 42 -0.29 2.65 -6.59
CA LEU A 42 -0.87 2.73 -5.24
C LEU A 42 0.05 3.51 -4.28
N ARG A 43 1.37 3.26 -4.36
CA ARG A 43 2.39 4.02 -3.63
C ARG A 43 2.32 5.50 -4.00
N ASP A 44 2.55 5.82 -5.26
CA ASP A 44 2.76 7.20 -5.71
C ASP A 44 1.54 8.07 -5.44
N SER A 45 0.34 7.60 -5.80
CA SER A 45 -0.90 8.36 -5.59
C SER A 45 -1.18 8.65 -4.12
N MET A 46 -0.84 7.75 -3.19
CA MET A 46 -0.93 8.01 -1.76
C MET A 46 0.03 9.12 -1.30
N PHE A 47 1.30 9.03 -1.70
CA PHE A 47 2.34 9.96 -1.25
C PHE A 47 2.27 11.32 -1.97
N GLN A 48 1.73 11.36 -3.20
CA GLN A 48 1.44 12.58 -3.94
C GLN A 48 0.42 13.47 -3.22
N VAL A 49 -0.55 12.88 -2.50
CA VAL A 49 -1.60 13.65 -1.79
C VAL A 49 -1.32 13.88 -0.30
N LEU A 50 -0.37 13.14 0.29
CA LEU A 50 -0.05 13.22 1.72
C LEU A 50 0.18 14.66 2.23
N PRO A 51 0.89 15.56 1.53
CA PRO A 51 1.10 16.94 1.99
C PRO A 51 -0.19 17.78 2.09
N TYR A 52 -1.26 17.38 1.38
CA TYR A 52 -2.53 18.09 1.35
C TYR A 52 -3.47 17.69 2.49
N MET A 53 -3.26 16.53 3.13
CA MET A 53 -4.14 15.99 4.19
C MET A 53 -4.43 17.00 5.30
N ARG A 54 -3.42 17.77 5.71
CA ARG A 54 -3.55 18.81 6.75
C ARG A 54 -4.50 19.96 6.39
N PHE A 55 -4.86 20.11 5.12
CA PHE A 55 -5.79 21.14 4.63
C PHE A 55 -7.19 20.60 4.34
N ALA A 56 -7.34 19.28 4.19
CA ALA A 56 -8.56 18.63 3.72
C ALA A 56 -9.81 19.05 4.52
N LYS A 57 -9.72 19.12 5.86
CA LYS A 57 -10.87 19.52 6.71
C LYS A 57 -11.38 20.94 6.44
N ARG A 58 -10.58 21.80 5.82
CA ARG A 58 -10.94 23.19 5.50
C ARG A 58 -11.36 23.39 4.04
N ASP A 59 -11.28 22.33 3.23
CA ASP A 59 -11.57 22.37 1.81
C ASP A 59 -12.38 21.11 1.42
N GLU A 60 -13.69 21.31 1.28
CA GLU A 60 -14.65 20.23 0.99
C GLU A 60 -14.31 19.49 -0.31
N LYS A 61 -13.87 20.20 -1.36
CA LYS A 61 -13.52 19.58 -2.64
C LYS A 61 -12.26 18.74 -2.54
N LEU A 62 -11.29 19.21 -1.75
CA LEU A 62 -10.11 18.42 -1.45
C LEU A 62 -10.48 17.14 -0.67
N MET A 63 -11.38 17.24 0.30
CA MET A 63 -11.86 16.07 1.04
C MET A 63 -12.62 15.08 0.13
N GLU A 64 -13.51 15.56 -0.73
CA GLU A 64 -14.20 14.74 -1.73
C GLU A 64 -13.21 14.01 -2.64
N MET A 65 -12.21 14.71 -3.17
CA MET A 65 -11.15 14.09 -3.99
C MET A 65 -10.44 12.97 -3.22
N LEU A 66 -10.12 13.18 -1.94
CA LEU A 66 -9.46 12.17 -1.11
C LEU A 66 -10.37 10.95 -0.83
N HIS A 67 -11.67 11.16 -0.61
CA HIS A 67 -12.65 10.07 -0.50
C HIS A 67 -12.71 9.25 -1.79
N GLY A 68 -12.71 9.91 -2.95
CA GLY A 68 -12.64 9.24 -4.25
C GLY A 68 -11.37 8.42 -4.44
N LEU A 69 -10.22 8.92 -3.94
CA LEU A 69 -8.95 8.21 -4.06
C LEU A 69 -8.94 6.97 -3.18
N VAL A 70 -9.50 7.05 -1.96
CA VAL A 70 -9.71 5.89 -1.10
C VAL A 70 -10.52 4.83 -1.85
N ARG A 71 -11.67 5.21 -2.44
CA ARG A 71 -12.51 4.29 -3.21
C ARG A 71 -11.75 3.64 -4.37
N ARG A 72 -10.99 4.44 -5.14
CA ARG A 72 -10.15 3.93 -6.23
C ARG A 72 -9.08 2.94 -5.77
N HIS A 73 -8.44 3.17 -4.62
CA HIS A 73 -7.48 2.23 -4.03
C HIS A 73 -8.14 0.91 -3.62
N LEU A 74 -9.35 0.95 -3.04
CA LEU A 74 -10.12 -0.26 -2.72
C LEU A 74 -10.43 -1.07 -3.98
N GLU A 75 -10.92 -0.41 -5.03
CA GLU A 75 -11.20 -1.06 -6.32
C GLU A 75 -9.94 -1.69 -6.92
N SER A 76 -8.80 -1.01 -6.85
CA SER A 76 -7.52 -1.50 -7.35
C SER A 76 -7.08 -2.79 -6.64
N VAL A 77 -7.22 -2.86 -5.31
CA VAL A 77 -6.95 -4.08 -4.53
C VAL A 77 -7.93 -5.21 -4.87
N LEU A 78 -9.21 -4.89 -5.08
CA LEU A 78 -10.23 -5.88 -5.47
C LEU A 78 -9.99 -6.43 -6.88
N ILE A 79 -9.42 -5.62 -7.78
CA ILE A 79 -8.99 -6.02 -9.11
C ILE A 79 -7.79 -6.96 -9.00
N ASP A 80 -6.73 -6.52 -8.31
CA ASP A 80 -5.49 -7.28 -8.21
C ASP A 80 -4.61 -6.83 -7.03
N PRO A 81 -4.53 -7.61 -5.94
CA PRO A 81 -3.72 -7.26 -4.77
C PRO A 81 -2.20 -7.44 -4.98
N TYR A 82 -1.79 -7.96 -6.13
CA TYR A 82 -0.39 -8.16 -6.48
C TYR A 82 0.14 -7.14 -7.49
N ALA A 83 -0.70 -6.24 -8.00
CA ALA A 83 -0.31 -5.19 -8.94
C ALA A 83 0.11 -3.91 -8.20
N ASN A 84 1.16 -3.25 -8.72
CA ASN A 84 1.62 -1.94 -8.25
C ASN A 84 0.95 -0.79 -9.02
N GLY A 85 0.71 -0.98 -10.33
CA GLY A 85 0.23 0.06 -11.25
C GLY A 85 -1.08 -0.29 -11.97
N PHE A 86 -1.98 0.69 -12.09
CA PHE A 86 -3.33 0.54 -12.64
C PHE A 86 -3.64 1.57 -13.74
N ASN A 87 -4.43 1.16 -14.73
CA ASN A 87 -5.00 2.01 -15.77
C ASN A 87 -6.29 2.69 -15.26
N GLU A 88 -6.65 3.84 -15.86
CA GLU A 88 -7.91 4.51 -15.53
C GLU A 88 -9.13 3.66 -15.90
N PHE A 89 -9.02 2.94 -17.03
CA PHE A 89 -10.04 2.07 -17.61
C PHE A 89 -9.44 0.75 -18.07
N ALA A 90 -10.29 -0.23 -18.38
CA ALA A 90 -9.91 -1.51 -18.99
C ALA A 90 -9.49 -1.32 -20.46
N ASN A 91 -8.28 -0.79 -20.68
CA ASN A 91 -7.74 -0.47 -22.01
C ASN A 91 -6.60 -1.39 -22.45
N ASP A 92 -6.19 -2.34 -21.58
CA ASP A 92 -5.12 -3.30 -21.83
C ASP A 92 -3.77 -2.65 -22.17
N ASN A 93 -3.55 -1.43 -21.69
CA ASN A 93 -2.25 -0.78 -21.76
C ASN A 93 -1.34 -1.36 -20.66
N HIS A 94 -0.12 -1.74 -21.05
CA HIS A 94 0.88 -2.30 -20.14
C HIS A 94 2.21 -1.60 -20.32
N TYR A 95 3.02 -1.54 -19.27
CA TYR A 95 4.40 -1.08 -19.40
C TYR A 95 5.18 -1.97 -20.40
N MET A 96 5.06 -3.29 -20.24
CA MET A 96 5.63 -4.31 -21.13
C MET A 96 4.83 -5.61 -21.07
N VAL A 97 5.17 -6.56 -21.94
CA VAL A 97 4.59 -7.90 -21.92
C VAL A 97 5.17 -8.71 -20.76
N ASP A 98 4.33 -8.97 -19.75
CA ASP A 98 4.67 -9.77 -18.58
C ASP A 98 4.02 -11.15 -18.61
N ASN A 99 4.80 -12.18 -18.27
CA ASN A 99 4.25 -13.50 -17.98
C ASN A 99 4.05 -13.60 -16.47
N ARG A 100 2.80 -13.43 -16.03
CA ARG A 100 2.45 -13.34 -14.61
C ARG A 100 1.37 -14.35 -14.21
N ILE A 101 1.47 -14.84 -12.98
CA ILE A 101 0.42 -15.59 -12.30
C ILE A 101 0.06 -14.83 -11.01
N PRO A 102 -1.23 -14.54 -10.75
CA PRO A 102 -2.34 -14.63 -11.70
C PRO A 102 -2.13 -13.73 -12.94
N PRO A 103 -2.80 -14.01 -14.07
CA PRO A 103 -2.72 -13.16 -15.26
C PRO A 103 -3.20 -11.73 -14.97
N MET A 104 -2.57 -10.73 -15.60
CA MET A 104 -2.97 -9.33 -15.43
C MET A 104 -4.31 -9.07 -16.14
N PRO A 105 -5.31 -8.47 -15.45
CA PRO A 105 -6.52 -7.99 -16.11
C PRO A 105 -6.22 -6.71 -16.94
N PRO A 106 -7.10 -6.32 -17.89
CA PRO A 106 -6.89 -5.14 -18.75
C PRO A 106 -6.81 -3.79 -18.02
N THR A 107 -7.17 -3.76 -16.74
CA THR A 107 -7.11 -2.58 -15.86
C THR A 107 -5.77 -2.44 -15.14
N VAL A 108 -4.88 -3.44 -15.20
CA VAL A 108 -3.55 -3.39 -14.61
C VAL A 108 -2.56 -2.87 -15.65
N TRP A 109 -1.79 -1.85 -15.28
CA TRP A 109 -0.69 -1.31 -16.08
C TRP A 109 0.62 -2.08 -15.85
N GLU A 110 0.88 -2.43 -14.59
CA GLU A 110 2.03 -3.23 -14.19
C GLU A 110 1.68 -4.12 -12.99
N GLY A 111 2.08 -5.38 -13.08
CA GLY A 111 1.75 -6.42 -12.10
C GLY A 111 2.90 -6.77 -11.17
N LYS A 112 3.76 -5.81 -10.78
CA LYS A 112 4.89 -6.08 -9.88
C LYS A 112 4.42 -6.07 -8.41
N TYR A 113 4.56 -7.21 -7.74
CA TYR A 113 4.19 -7.31 -6.33
C TYR A 113 5.20 -6.61 -5.41
N GLU A 114 4.68 -5.56 -4.75
CA GLU A 114 5.39 -4.71 -3.82
C GLU A 114 4.60 -4.62 -2.52
N LEU A 115 5.23 -5.03 -1.41
CA LEU A 115 4.57 -5.00 -0.11
C LEU A 115 4.13 -3.57 0.28
N ASP A 116 4.89 -2.55 -0.10
CA ASP A 116 4.55 -1.15 0.18
C ASP A 116 3.30 -0.66 -0.55
N SER A 117 2.95 -1.24 -1.71
CA SER A 117 1.71 -0.89 -2.43
C SER A 117 0.46 -1.17 -1.58
N LEU A 118 0.41 -2.33 -0.90
CA LEU A 118 -0.68 -2.65 0.02
C LEU A 118 -0.63 -1.81 1.30
N CYS A 119 0.58 -1.48 1.77
CA CYS A 119 0.74 -0.58 2.92
C CYS A 119 0.25 0.84 2.60
N ALA A 120 0.46 1.32 1.38
CA ALA A 120 0.00 2.63 0.91
C ALA A 120 -1.54 2.73 0.92
N VAL A 121 -2.24 1.66 0.53
CA VAL A 121 -3.72 1.61 0.60
C VAL A 121 -4.21 1.79 2.04
N ILE A 122 -3.63 1.06 2.99
CA ILE A 122 -4.00 1.18 4.41
C ILE A 122 -3.66 2.59 4.93
N LYS A 123 -2.46 3.08 4.62
CA LYS A 123 -2.02 4.41 5.05
C LYS A 123 -2.93 5.50 4.51
N LEU A 124 -3.33 5.44 3.24
CA LEU A 124 -4.27 6.40 2.64
C LEU A 124 -5.58 6.45 3.44
N ASN A 125 -6.17 5.29 3.72
CA ASN A 125 -7.39 5.21 4.53
C ASN A 125 -7.19 5.85 5.92
N TYR A 126 -6.09 5.53 6.58
CA TYR A 126 -5.78 6.08 7.91
C TYR A 126 -5.60 7.59 7.92
N GLU A 127 -4.83 8.13 6.97
CA GLU A 127 -4.55 9.57 6.87
C GLU A 127 -5.81 10.38 6.52
N VAL A 128 -6.65 9.87 5.62
CA VAL A 128 -7.93 10.53 5.26
C VAL A 128 -8.88 10.54 6.44
N VAL A 129 -9.08 9.40 7.11
CA VAL A 129 -9.93 9.32 8.31
C VAL A 129 -9.39 10.21 9.43
N THR A 130 -8.08 10.27 9.62
CA THR A 130 -7.46 11.16 10.60
C THR A 130 -7.67 12.64 10.24
N ALA A 131 -7.47 13.00 8.97
CA ALA A 131 -7.72 14.35 8.48
C ALA A 131 -9.19 14.77 8.64
N ASP A 132 -10.13 13.84 8.47
CA ASP A 132 -11.56 14.03 8.71
C ASP A 132 -11.98 13.73 10.17
N SER A 133 -11.05 13.78 11.11
CA SER A 133 -11.34 13.69 12.56
C SER A 133 -12.07 12.41 12.98
N GLY A 134 -11.71 11.28 12.37
CA GLY A 134 -12.29 9.97 12.64
C GLY A 134 -13.56 9.67 11.85
N ASN A 135 -13.99 10.55 10.94
CA ASN A 135 -15.18 10.30 10.14
C ASN A 135 -14.94 9.18 9.11
N VAL A 136 -15.76 8.13 9.19
CA VAL A 136 -15.77 7.02 8.22
C VAL A 136 -17.11 6.91 7.48
N THR A 137 -18.03 7.86 7.64
CA THR A 137 -19.38 7.79 7.05
C THR A 137 -19.35 7.80 5.51
N PHE A 138 -18.34 8.40 4.89
CA PHE A 138 -18.14 8.34 3.44
C PHE A 138 -17.92 6.91 2.92
N LEU A 139 -17.52 5.96 3.78
CA LEU A 139 -17.40 4.55 3.43
C LEU A 139 -18.74 3.80 3.50
N GLN A 140 -19.81 4.38 4.05
CA GLN A 140 -21.10 3.69 4.19
C GLN A 140 -21.61 3.04 2.89
N PRO A 141 -21.53 3.70 1.70
CA PRO A 141 -21.98 3.10 0.45
C PRO A 141 -21.11 1.91 -0.02
N VAL A 142 -19.87 1.83 0.45
CA VAL A 142 -18.83 0.88 0.00
C VAL A 142 -18.26 0.05 1.15
N VAL A 143 -18.90 0.02 2.32
CA VAL A 143 -18.34 -0.60 3.54
C VAL A 143 -18.00 -2.08 3.35
N ARG A 144 -18.81 -2.82 2.57
CA ARG A 144 -18.51 -4.22 2.23
C ARG A 144 -17.29 -4.36 1.32
N GLN A 145 -17.11 -3.44 0.38
CA GLN A 145 -15.93 -3.42 -0.49
C GLN A 145 -14.69 -3.08 0.31
N TRP A 146 -14.78 -2.12 1.24
CA TRP A 146 -13.71 -1.78 2.16
C TRP A 146 -13.28 -2.99 2.98
N ILE A 147 -14.21 -3.69 3.64
CA ILE A 147 -13.91 -4.89 4.41
C ILE A 147 -13.23 -5.93 3.52
N LYS A 148 -13.80 -6.20 2.34
CA LYS A 148 -13.28 -7.21 1.44
C LYS A 148 -11.87 -6.88 0.95
N ALA A 149 -11.58 -5.63 0.64
CA ALA A 149 -10.25 -5.19 0.25
C ALA A 149 -9.24 -5.37 1.39
N MET A 150 -9.60 -5.00 2.63
CA MET A 150 -8.73 -5.21 3.80
C MET A 150 -8.49 -6.71 4.08
N GLU A 151 -9.51 -7.56 3.95
CA GLU A 151 -9.34 -9.02 4.04
C GLU A 151 -8.37 -9.55 2.97
N ILE A 152 -8.52 -9.12 1.72
CA ILE A 152 -7.63 -9.52 0.63
C ILE A 152 -6.19 -9.06 0.89
N ILE A 153 -5.98 -7.86 1.42
CA ILE A 153 -4.65 -7.39 1.81
C ILE A 153 -4.04 -8.32 2.88
N LEU A 154 -4.80 -8.64 3.93
CA LEU A 154 -4.34 -9.51 5.01
C LEU A 154 -4.06 -10.94 4.52
N ASP A 155 -4.91 -11.48 3.67
CA ASP A 155 -4.72 -12.81 3.07
C ASP A 155 -3.48 -12.82 2.16
N THR A 156 -3.28 -11.79 1.35
CA THR A 156 -2.09 -11.62 0.50
C THR A 156 -0.82 -11.54 1.33
N MET A 157 -0.81 -10.72 2.39
CA MET A 157 0.33 -10.63 3.31
C MET A 157 0.61 -11.97 4.01
N SER A 158 -0.44 -12.68 4.45
CA SER A 158 -0.34 -14.00 5.10
C SER A 158 0.21 -15.07 4.14
N ASP A 159 -0.26 -15.09 2.90
CA ASP A 159 0.26 -15.97 1.85
C ASP A 159 1.74 -15.71 1.58
N GLN A 160 2.16 -14.45 1.62
CA GLN A 160 3.55 -14.05 1.45
C GLN A 160 4.40 -14.20 2.72
N GLN A 161 3.86 -14.66 3.85
CA GLN A 161 4.65 -15.12 5.00
C GLN A 161 5.04 -16.59 4.92
N LYS A 162 4.25 -17.42 4.21
CA LYS A 162 4.44 -18.87 4.16
C LYS A 162 5.81 -19.21 3.58
N SER A 163 6.46 -20.25 4.11
CA SER A 163 7.69 -20.76 3.50
C SER A 163 7.41 -21.40 2.13
N THR A 164 8.44 -21.58 1.31
CA THR A 164 8.31 -22.28 0.01
C THR A 164 7.76 -23.70 0.20
N GLU A 165 8.19 -24.36 1.28
CA GLU A 165 7.73 -25.70 1.67
C GLU A 165 6.25 -25.69 2.09
N MET A 166 5.80 -24.71 2.89
CA MET A 166 4.40 -24.58 3.30
C MET A 166 3.43 -24.33 2.14
N GLN A 167 3.95 -24.02 0.96
CA GLN A 167 3.17 -23.76 -0.26
C GLN A 167 3.32 -24.88 -1.29
N ASP A 168 3.92 -26.03 -0.95
CA ASP A 168 4.19 -27.14 -1.89
C ASP A 168 4.96 -26.69 -3.16
N ASN A 169 5.80 -25.66 -3.05
CA ASN A 169 6.45 -24.96 -4.17
C ASN A 169 5.49 -24.30 -5.18
N ILE A 170 4.22 -24.10 -4.82
CA ILE A 170 3.21 -23.39 -5.60
C ILE A 170 3.11 -21.96 -5.09
N TYR A 171 3.57 -21.01 -5.90
CA TYR A 171 3.58 -19.61 -5.51
C TYR A 171 2.27 -18.94 -5.94
N PRO A 172 1.56 -18.24 -5.03
CA PRO A 172 0.31 -17.54 -5.37
C PRO A 172 0.55 -16.33 -6.28
N TYR A 173 1.81 -15.89 -6.39
CA TYR A 173 2.28 -14.88 -7.31
C TYR A 173 3.57 -15.31 -8.00
N MET A 174 3.61 -15.22 -9.32
CA MET A 174 4.81 -15.43 -10.15
C MET A 174 4.90 -14.33 -11.19
N PHE A 175 6.12 -13.94 -11.53
CA PHE A 175 6.37 -12.86 -12.49
C PHE A 175 7.58 -13.20 -13.35
N PHE A 176 7.48 -12.98 -14.65
CA PHE A 176 8.60 -13.07 -15.57
C PHE A 176 8.50 -11.99 -16.64
N ARG A 177 9.59 -11.25 -16.80
CA ARG A 177 9.75 -10.22 -17.83
C ARG A 177 11.11 -10.35 -18.51
N ARG A 178 11.11 -10.23 -19.83
CA ARG A 178 12.32 -10.20 -20.66
C ARG A 178 12.50 -8.83 -21.29
N TYR A 179 13.63 -8.20 -21.00
CA TYR A 179 14.01 -6.95 -21.65
C TYR A 179 14.72 -7.21 -22.99
N PRO A 180 14.65 -6.27 -23.97
CA PRO A 180 15.28 -6.43 -25.29
C PRO A 180 16.79 -6.73 -25.25
N HIS A 181 17.49 -6.32 -24.19
CA HIS A 181 18.94 -6.44 -24.03
C HIS A 181 19.38 -7.71 -23.27
N GLY A 182 18.49 -8.69 -23.10
CA GLY A 182 18.81 -9.95 -22.42
C GLY A 182 18.85 -9.87 -20.89
N VAL A 183 18.33 -8.79 -20.31
CA VAL A 183 18.05 -8.71 -18.87
C VAL A 183 16.70 -9.38 -18.59
N PHE A 184 16.59 -10.09 -17.47
CA PHE A 184 15.37 -10.79 -17.08
C PHE A 184 15.03 -10.51 -15.62
N GLU A 185 13.74 -10.35 -15.35
CA GLU A 185 13.17 -10.40 -14.00
C GLU A 185 12.40 -11.70 -13.87
N TYR A 186 12.58 -12.42 -12.76
CA TYR A 186 11.92 -13.69 -12.51
C TYR A 186 11.66 -13.88 -11.01
N TYR A 187 10.39 -14.03 -10.67
CA TYR A 187 9.90 -14.39 -9.34
C TYR A 187 8.95 -15.60 -9.48
N PRO A 188 9.01 -16.60 -8.58
CA PRO A 188 9.88 -16.73 -7.41
C PRO A 188 11.35 -16.94 -7.78
N ARG A 189 12.27 -16.62 -6.87
CA ARG A 189 13.70 -16.95 -7.04
C ARG A 189 13.92 -18.46 -6.88
N LYS A 190 15.02 -18.98 -7.45
CA LYS A 190 15.38 -20.42 -7.36
C LYS A 190 15.64 -20.92 -5.94
N ASN A 191 15.99 -20.02 -5.02
CA ASN A 191 16.28 -20.41 -3.64
C ASN A 191 14.99 -20.56 -2.85
N ALA A 192 14.87 -21.65 -2.10
CA ALA A 192 13.77 -21.81 -1.17
C ALA A 192 13.85 -20.75 -0.05
N THR A 193 12.70 -20.24 0.35
CA THR A 193 12.60 -19.23 1.40
C THR A 193 11.94 -19.83 2.63
N GLY A 194 12.65 -19.78 3.75
CA GLY A 194 12.16 -20.25 5.05
C GLY A 194 11.11 -19.32 5.68
N TYR A 195 10.40 -19.84 6.68
CA TYR A 195 9.43 -19.06 7.45
C TYR A 195 10.14 -18.19 8.49
N THR A 196 9.91 -16.87 8.46
CA THR A 196 10.52 -15.91 9.40
C THR A 196 9.49 -15.07 10.18
N GLY A 197 8.22 -15.13 9.79
CA GLY A 197 7.20 -14.17 10.22
C GLY A 197 7.24 -12.83 9.48
N MET A 198 8.25 -12.58 8.65
CA MET A 198 8.24 -11.46 7.70
C MET A 198 7.40 -11.80 6.47
N ILE A 199 6.94 -10.76 5.79
CA ILE A 199 6.18 -10.82 4.54
C ILE A 199 7.16 -10.62 3.38
N ARG A 200 7.10 -11.51 2.38
CA ARG A 200 7.92 -11.39 1.17
C ARG A 200 7.52 -10.16 0.35
N SER A 201 8.48 -9.59 -0.38
CA SER A 201 8.25 -8.58 -1.43
C SER A 201 9.06 -8.98 -2.65
N ALA A 202 8.40 -9.16 -3.79
CA ALA A 202 9.08 -9.53 -5.03
C ALA A 202 9.90 -8.36 -5.58
N PHE A 203 9.34 -7.15 -5.48
CA PHE A 203 9.93 -5.90 -5.92
C PHE A 203 10.08 -4.91 -4.77
N ARG A 204 10.92 -3.91 -4.97
CA ARG A 204 11.14 -2.77 -4.08
C ARG A 204 10.24 -1.61 -4.51
N PRO A 205 10.09 -0.57 -3.67
CA PRO A 205 9.44 0.68 -4.09
C PRO A 205 10.08 1.40 -5.30
N SER A 206 11.28 0.97 -5.74
CA SER A 206 11.92 1.45 -6.97
C SER A 206 11.48 0.67 -8.22
N ASP A 207 10.50 -0.22 -8.09
CA ASP A 207 10.09 -1.23 -9.07
C ASP A 207 11.21 -2.22 -9.45
N ASP A 208 12.37 -2.19 -8.78
CA ASP A 208 13.46 -3.16 -8.96
C ASP A 208 13.16 -4.45 -8.21
N MET A 209 13.53 -5.59 -8.80
CA MET A 209 13.43 -6.88 -8.12
C MET A 209 14.30 -6.89 -6.85
N THR A 210 13.76 -7.44 -5.76
CA THR A 210 14.52 -7.58 -4.51
C THR A 210 15.70 -8.54 -4.69
N SER A 211 16.75 -8.40 -3.87
CA SER A 211 17.85 -9.37 -3.85
C SER A 211 17.52 -10.59 -2.98
N MET A 212 16.69 -10.37 -1.95
CA MET A 212 16.19 -11.36 -1.00
C MET A 212 14.69 -11.13 -0.80
N ASP A 213 13.93 -12.17 -0.48
CA ASP A 213 12.46 -12.08 -0.39
C ASP A 213 11.98 -11.13 0.72
N PHE A 214 12.71 -11.01 1.82
CA PHE A 214 12.29 -10.20 2.95
C PHE A 214 12.90 -8.79 2.89
N LEU A 215 12.19 -7.87 2.25
CA LEU A 215 12.57 -6.46 2.18
C LEU A 215 12.29 -5.78 3.53
N VAL A 216 13.36 -5.51 4.30
CA VAL A 216 13.27 -5.00 5.68
C VAL A 216 12.47 -3.69 5.77
N PRO A 217 12.72 -2.64 4.94
CA PRO A 217 11.97 -1.39 5.05
C PRO A 217 10.46 -1.55 4.81
N SER A 218 10.06 -2.34 3.81
CA SER A 218 8.64 -2.58 3.54
C SER A 218 7.96 -3.39 4.64
N ASN A 219 8.69 -4.29 5.32
CA ASN A 219 8.16 -4.99 6.50
C ASN A 219 8.00 -4.06 7.72
N ILE A 220 8.88 -3.07 7.88
CA ILE A 220 8.70 -2.02 8.91
C ILE A 220 7.44 -1.21 8.59
N MET A 221 7.28 -0.77 7.33
CA MET A 221 6.08 -0.07 6.88
C MET A 221 4.81 -0.91 7.10
N ALA A 222 4.86 -2.22 6.79
CA ALA A 222 3.76 -3.13 7.03
C ALA A 222 3.38 -3.23 8.52
N SER A 223 4.35 -3.22 9.44
CA SER A 223 4.06 -3.26 10.87
C SER A 223 3.25 -2.03 11.33
N VAL A 224 3.59 -0.84 10.83
CA VAL A 224 2.86 0.41 11.09
C VAL A 224 1.49 0.39 10.41
N ALA A 225 1.42 -0.03 9.15
CA ALA A 225 0.16 -0.12 8.42
C ALA A 225 -0.83 -1.08 9.12
N LEU A 226 -0.38 -2.24 9.58
CA LEU A 226 -1.23 -3.17 10.32
C LEU A 226 -1.73 -2.59 11.65
N GLN A 227 -0.92 -1.77 12.33
CA GLN A 227 -1.38 -1.02 13.50
C GLN A 227 -2.47 -0.01 13.15
N GLN A 228 -2.26 0.77 12.09
CA GLN A 228 -3.26 1.72 11.57
C GLN A 228 -4.56 1.00 11.18
N LEU A 229 -4.47 -0.17 10.56
CA LEU A 229 -5.63 -0.99 10.22
C LEU A 229 -6.39 -1.46 11.45
N MET A 230 -5.72 -1.82 12.56
CA MET A 230 -6.39 -2.17 13.81
C MET A 230 -7.24 -0.99 14.35
N GLU A 231 -6.69 0.23 14.32
CA GLU A 231 -7.41 1.44 14.72
C GLU A 231 -8.62 1.70 13.82
N LEU A 232 -8.43 1.63 12.49
CA LEU A 232 -9.51 1.77 11.51
C LEU A 232 -10.61 0.73 11.72
N CYS A 233 -10.27 -0.53 11.97
CA CYS A 233 -11.26 -1.57 12.26
C CYS A 233 -12.09 -1.24 13.50
N GLY A 234 -11.48 -0.67 14.54
CA GLY A 234 -12.20 -0.17 15.72
C GLY A 234 -13.20 0.92 15.37
N THR A 235 -12.76 1.97 14.67
CA THR A 235 -13.62 3.08 14.23
C THR A 235 -14.77 2.60 13.33
N MET A 236 -14.48 1.69 12.39
CA MET A 236 -15.48 1.09 11.51
C MET A 236 -16.49 0.25 12.30
N ALA A 237 -16.04 -0.47 13.34
CA ALA A 237 -16.92 -1.31 14.16
C ALA A 237 -17.88 -0.49 15.01
N ASP A 238 -17.40 0.63 15.54
CA ASP A 238 -18.19 1.56 16.34
C ASP A 238 -19.21 2.31 15.47
N THR A 239 -18.81 2.72 14.26
CA THR A 239 -19.67 3.49 13.34
C THR A 239 -20.68 2.60 12.60
N PHE A 240 -20.31 1.38 12.23
CA PHE A 240 -21.13 0.44 11.46
C PHE A 240 -21.34 -0.90 12.19
N PRO A 241 -21.99 -0.89 13.37
CA PRO A 241 -22.09 -2.06 14.26
C PRO A 241 -22.82 -3.26 13.64
N GLU A 242 -23.70 -3.03 12.65
CA GLU A 242 -24.43 -4.07 11.93
C GLU A 242 -23.52 -5.03 11.15
N TYR A 243 -22.36 -4.56 10.71
CA TYR A 243 -21.34 -5.38 10.04
C TYR A 243 -20.35 -6.03 11.02
N SER A 244 -20.38 -5.62 12.29
CA SER A 244 -19.51 -6.15 13.35
C SER A 244 -20.09 -7.35 14.09
N ARG A 245 -21.42 -7.41 14.28
CA ARG A 245 -22.07 -8.39 15.16
C ARG A 245 -22.81 -9.53 14.45
N ARG A 246 -23.26 -9.35 13.20
CA ARG A 246 -24.08 -10.37 12.51
C ARG A 246 -23.27 -11.33 11.63
N ASN A 247 -22.08 -10.94 11.16
CA ASN A 247 -21.28 -11.75 10.23
C ASN A 247 -19.79 -11.92 10.60
N GLY A 248 -19.25 -11.15 11.56
CA GLY A 248 -17.81 -11.15 11.87
C GLY A 248 -16.94 -10.32 10.90
N ASP A 249 -17.56 -9.69 9.90
CA ASP A 249 -16.89 -9.01 8.77
C ASP A 249 -15.96 -7.85 9.18
N ILE A 250 -16.40 -6.89 10.01
CA ILE A 250 -15.55 -5.73 10.40
C ILE A 250 -14.46 -6.09 11.43
N LYS A 251 -14.49 -7.30 12.01
CA LYS A 251 -13.36 -7.79 12.81
C LYS A 251 -12.24 -8.30 11.90
N CYS A 252 -11.85 -7.54 10.86
CA CYS A 252 -10.91 -7.89 9.77
C CYS A 252 -9.94 -8.99 10.21
N ASN A 253 -10.39 -10.23 10.05
CA ASN A 253 -9.83 -11.45 10.61
C ASN A 253 -8.94 -11.23 11.86
N ALA A 254 -9.50 -10.77 12.99
CA ALA A 254 -8.75 -10.24 14.14
C ALA A 254 -7.60 -11.16 14.60
N GLY A 255 -7.75 -12.48 14.45
CA GLY A 255 -6.68 -13.44 14.64
C GLY A 255 -5.53 -13.29 13.65
N SER A 256 -5.80 -13.25 12.35
CA SER A 256 -4.81 -13.02 11.29
C SER A 256 -4.16 -11.63 11.38
N LEU A 257 -4.94 -10.57 11.61
CA LEU A 257 -4.43 -9.21 11.78
C LEU A 257 -3.51 -9.10 13.01
N HIS A 258 -3.97 -9.56 14.19
CA HIS A 258 -3.13 -9.57 15.38
C HIS A 258 -1.91 -10.47 15.20
N ARG A 259 -2.05 -11.63 14.56
CA ARG A 259 -0.94 -12.55 14.31
C ARG A 259 0.11 -11.92 13.39
N LEU A 260 -0.29 -11.31 12.27
CA LEU A 260 0.60 -10.61 11.35
C LEU A 260 1.36 -9.50 12.09
N PHE A 261 0.63 -8.65 12.82
CA PHE A 261 1.22 -7.57 13.60
C PHE A 261 2.20 -8.10 14.67
N LEU A 262 1.79 -9.08 15.47
CA LEU A 262 2.63 -9.64 16.54
C LEU A 262 3.88 -10.32 15.99
N LEU A 263 3.80 -11.04 14.88
CA LEU A 263 4.96 -11.69 14.28
C LEU A 263 5.99 -10.68 13.79
N LEU A 264 5.55 -9.62 13.11
CA LEU A 264 6.43 -8.54 12.68
C LEU A 264 7.03 -7.80 13.89
N LEU A 265 6.21 -7.48 14.89
CA LEU A 265 6.65 -6.81 16.10
C LEU A 265 7.71 -7.65 16.84
N LEU A 266 7.45 -8.95 17.04
CA LEU A 266 8.39 -9.87 17.68
C LEU A 266 9.70 -9.96 16.91
N PHE A 267 9.66 -10.00 15.58
CA PHE A 267 10.85 -9.98 14.74
C PHE A 267 11.67 -8.70 14.98
N PHE A 268 11.04 -7.53 14.89
CA PHE A 268 11.76 -6.26 15.05
C PHE A 268 12.25 -5.99 16.47
N VAL A 269 11.49 -6.39 17.49
CA VAL A 269 11.94 -6.33 18.90
C VAL A 269 13.13 -7.26 19.11
N SER A 270 13.07 -8.48 18.58
CA SER A 270 14.17 -9.44 18.67
C SER A 270 15.42 -8.95 17.94
N LEU A 271 15.26 -8.38 16.73
CA LEU A 271 16.34 -7.76 15.97
C LEU A 271 16.95 -6.57 16.73
N TRP A 272 16.11 -5.72 17.33
CA TRP A 272 16.57 -4.59 18.14
C TRP A 272 17.37 -5.05 19.36
N ILE A 273 16.88 -6.05 20.11
CA ILE A 273 17.62 -6.66 21.23
C ILE A 273 18.96 -7.22 20.76
N LEU A 274 18.98 -7.91 19.62
CA LEU A 274 20.21 -8.49 19.06
C LEU A 274 21.21 -7.39 18.68
N LEU A 275 20.76 -6.33 18.02
CA LEU A 275 21.59 -5.18 17.67
C LEU A 275 22.17 -4.50 18.92
N GLN A 276 21.36 -4.30 19.97
CA GLN A 276 21.84 -3.79 21.26
C GLN A 276 22.91 -4.72 21.87
N TRP A 277 22.71 -6.04 21.82
CA TRP A 277 23.68 -7.01 22.31
C TRP A 277 25.01 -6.98 21.56
N TYR A 278 24.97 -6.74 20.24
CA TYR A 278 26.17 -6.55 19.40
C TYR A 278 26.75 -5.12 19.44
N GLY A 279 26.25 -4.26 20.33
CA GLY A 279 26.78 -2.90 20.50
C GLY A 279 26.38 -1.92 19.39
N TYR A 280 25.40 -2.27 18.55
CA TYR A 280 24.81 -1.35 17.59
C TYR A 280 23.88 -0.38 18.32
N GLN A 281 24.35 0.84 18.53
CA GLN A 281 23.51 1.96 18.94
C GLN A 281 22.77 2.51 17.70
N PRO A 282 21.43 2.56 17.69
CA PRO A 282 20.73 3.25 16.61
C PRO A 282 21.18 4.73 16.62
N TYR A 283 21.56 5.26 15.46
CA TYR A 283 21.72 6.70 15.32
C TYR A 283 20.36 7.34 15.60
N THR A 284 20.21 7.93 16.79
CA THR A 284 19.12 8.86 17.08
C THR A 284 19.28 10.03 16.12
N VAL A 285 18.47 10.07 15.08
CA VAL A 285 18.32 11.27 14.25
C VAL A 285 17.51 12.26 15.09
N GLU A 286 18.19 13.01 15.94
CA GLU A 286 17.66 14.22 16.57
C GLU A 286 17.49 15.30 15.51
N TYR A 287 16.44 15.23 14.69
CA TYR A 287 16.05 16.35 13.82
C TYR A 287 14.54 16.50 13.75
N LEU A 288 13.90 16.83 14.88
CA LEU A 288 12.58 17.47 14.93
C LEU A 288 12.52 18.37 16.17
N ASN A 289 13.31 19.45 16.16
CA ASN A 289 13.15 20.61 17.04
C ASN A 289 13.85 21.81 16.40
N TYR A 290 13.37 22.27 15.24
CA TYR A 290 13.59 23.61 14.71
C TYR A 290 12.41 24.03 13.84
#